data_AF-A0A534S7X6-F1
#
_entry.id   AF-A0A534S7X6-F1
#
_cell.length_a   1.000
_cell.length_b   1.000
_cell.length_c   1.000
_cell.angle_alpha   90.00
_cell.angle_beta   90.00
_cell.angle_gamma   90.00
#
_symmetry.space_group_name_H-M   'P 1'
#
loop_
_entity.id
_entity.type
_entity.pdbx_description
1 polymer ?
#
loop_
_entity_poly.entity_id
_entity_poly.type
_entity_poly.pdbx_seq_one_letter_code
_entity_poly.pdbx_strand_id
1 'polypeptide(L)'
;MTTIVDYALPEPGQSIQGSIEAWQKKAQGKTVIDYGLHPAIFEPTPKIVAEMADAVADGYTSFKLFMIGMARFDELAPQYLKVIAQ
;
A
#
# COMPACT_ATOMS: atom_id res chain seq x y z
N MET A 1 -11.71 18.22 -11.73
CA MET A 1 -11.02 16.99 -11.28
C MET A 1 -11.82 15.81 -11.79
N THR A 2 -11.21 14.92 -12.56
CA THR A 2 -11.88 13.76 -13.20
C THR A 2 -11.32 12.42 -12.72
N THR A 3 -10.32 12.44 -11.84
CA THR A 3 -9.64 11.25 -11.31
C THR A 3 -9.16 11.55 -9.90
N ILE A 4 -9.18 10.54 -9.02
CA ILE A 4 -8.57 10.59 -7.67
C ILE A 4 -7.58 9.44 -7.48
N VAL A 5 -6.73 9.55 -6.46
CA VAL A 5 -5.94 8.42 -5.97
C VAL A 5 -6.13 8.35 -4.47
N ASP A 6 -6.56 7.18 -3.99
CA ASP A 6 -6.84 6.94 -2.56
C ASP A 6 -5.81 5.97 -1.96
N TYR A 7 -5.78 5.84 -0.64
CA TYR A 7 -4.88 4.94 0.07
C TYR A 7 -5.60 3.63 0.41
N ALA A 8 -5.09 2.50 -0.09
CA ALA A 8 -5.51 1.17 0.37
C ALA A 8 -4.80 0.85 1.69
N LEU A 9 -5.51 1.03 2.81
CA LEU A 9 -4.96 0.81 4.15
C LEU A 9 -5.11 -0.67 4.54
N PRO A 10 -4.03 -1.37 4.88
CA PRO A 10 -4.14 -2.77 5.31
C PRO A 10 -4.68 -2.87 6.73
N GLU A 11 -5.45 -3.93 6.98
CA GLU A 11 -5.67 -4.43 8.34
C GLU A 11 -4.38 -5.11 8.87
N PRO A 12 -4.20 -5.24 10.20
CA PRO A 12 -3.03 -5.92 10.76
C PRO A 12 -2.83 -7.33 10.19
N GLY A 13 -1.64 -7.58 9.61
CA GLY A 13 -1.27 -8.87 9.01
C GLY A 13 -1.83 -9.13 7.61
N GLN A 14 -2.56 -8.20 7.02
CA GLN A 14 -3.09 -8.31 5.66
C GLN A 14 -1.96 -8.17 4.62
N SER A 15 -2.06 -8.91 3.51
CA SER A 15 -1.16 -8.75 2.35
C SER A 15 -1.45 -7.45 1.60
N ILE A 16 -0.47 -7.00 0.80
CA ILE A 16 -0.66 -5.82 -0.07
C ILE A 16 -1.85 -6.04 -1.00
N GLN A 17 -1.88 -7.18 -1.68
CA GLN A 17 -2.97 -7.54 -2.60
C GLN A 17 -4.33 -7.58 -1.90
N GLY A 18 -4.40 -8.15 -0.70
CA GLY A 18 -5.64 -8.20 0.06
C GLY A 18 -6.16 -6.81 0.43
N SER A 19 -5.27 -5.86 0.73
CA SER A 19 -5.65 -4.47 1.02
C SER A 19 -6.23 -3.78 -0.23
N ILE A 20 -5.63 -4.02 -1.40
CA ILE A 20 -6.08 -3.49 -2.70
C ILE A 20 -7.47 -4.04 -3.04
N GLU A 21 -7.65 -5.36 -2.97
CA GLU A 21 -8.93 -6.02 -3.26
C GLU A 21 -10.05 -5.51 -2.33
N ALA A 22 -9.75 -5.33 -1.05
CA ALA A 22 -10.70 -4.79 -0.09
C ALA A 22 -11.15 -3.35 -0.47
N TRP A 23 -10.24 -2.51 -0.98
CA TRP A 23 -10.56 -1.16 -1.42
C TRP A 23 -11.30 -1.13 -2.76
N GLN A 24 -10.90 -1.96 -3.72
CA GLN A 24 -11.62 -2.13 -4.98
C GLN A 24 -13.06 -2.58 -4.71
N LYS A 25 -13.29 -3.51 -3.79
CA LYS A 25 -14.63 -3.95 -3.39
C LYS A 25 -15.45 -2.83 -2.73
N LYS A 26 -14.82 -1.95 -1.94
CA LYS A 26 -15.50 -0.77 -1.37
C LYS A 26 -15.97 0.21 -2.45
N ALA A 27 -15.16 0.38 -3.50
CA ALA A 27 -15.40 1.27 -4.63
C ALA A 27 -16.40 0.72 -5.66
N GLN A 28 -16.47 -0.61 -5.80
CA GLN A 28 -17.30 -1.30 -6.78
C GLN A 28 -18.77 -0.80 -6.76
N GLY A 29 -19.23 -0.33 -7.92
CA GLY A 29 -20.60 0.16 -8.10
C GLY A 29 -20.91 1.52 -7.47
N LYS A 30 -19.90 2.22 -6.91
CA LYS A 30 -20.07 3.55 -6.27
C LYS A 30 -19.29 4.67 -6.94
N THR A 31 -18.20 4.35 -7.63
CA THR A 31 -17.35 5.35 -8.29
C THR A 31 -18.03 5.91 -9.53
N VAL A 32 -18.04 7.24 -9.67
CA VAL A 32 -18.60 7.98 -10.82
C VAL A 32 -17.53 8.64 -11.70
N ILE A 33 -16.27 8.51 -11.28
CA ILE A 33 -15.06 9.00 -11.97
C ILE A 33 -13.96 7.95 -11.81
N ASP A 34 -12.87 8.11 -12.56
CA ASP A 34 -11.72 7.20 -12.49
C ASP A 34 -10.99 7.31 -11.13
N TYR A 35 -10.36 6.22 -10.71
CA TYR A 35 -9.55 6.21 -9.49
C TYR A 35 -8.33 5.29 -9.61
N GLY A 36 -7.30 5.60 -8.82
CA GLY A 36 -6.17 4.71 -8.53
C GLY A 36 -6.03 4.44 -7.03
N LEU A 37 -5.13 3.54 -6.66
CA LEU A 37 -4.83 3.24 -5.26
C LEU A 37 -3.32 3.29 -5.00
N HIS A 38 -2.94 3.88 -3.87
CA HIS A 38 -1.64 3.74 -3.24
C HIS A 38 -1.75 2.71 -2.11
N PRO A 39 -1.15 1.51 -2.24
CA PRO A 39 -1.10 0.58 -1.12
C PRO A 39 -0.25 1.16 0.01
N ALA A 40 -0.76 1.12 1.24
CA ALA A 40 -0.02 1.57 2.40
C ALA A 40 0.78 0.42 3.03
N ILE A 41 2.02 0.70 3.43
CA ILE A 41 2.88 -0.25 4.14
C ILE A 41 3.03 0.24 5.58
N PHE A 42 2.39 -0.47 6.52
CA PHE A 42 2.48 -0.17 7.95
C PHE A 42 3.63 -0.95 8.62
N GLU A 43 3.85 -2.20 8.21
CA GLU A 43 4.96 -3.00 8.72
C GLU A 43 5.70 -3.67 7.55
N PRO A 44 6.94 -3.25 7.23
CA PRO A 44 7.74 -3.80 6.13
C PRO A 44 8.37 -5.13 6.53
N THR A 45 7.56 -6.13 6.85
CA THR A 45 8.05 -7.50 7.08
C THR A 45 8.70 -8.05 5.80
N PRO A 46 9.62 -9.04 5.87
CA PRO A 46 10.23 -9.62 4.68
C PRO A 46 9.21 -10.13 3.65
N LYS A 47 8.06 -10.63 4.13
CA LYS A 47 6.95 -11.06 3.28
C LYS A 47 6.34 -9.88 2.53
N ILE A 48 5.99 -8.79 3.24
CA ILE A 48 5.38 -7.59 2.64
C ILE A 48 6.34 -6.93 1.64
N VAL A 49 7.64 -6.86 1.95
CA VAL A 49 8.64 -6.33 1.02
C VAL A 49 8.74 -7.17 -0.25
N ALA A 50 8.59 -8.49 -0.15
CA ALA A 50 8.59 -9.37 -1.34
C ALA A 50 7.33 -9.18 -2.21
N GLU A 51 6.16 -8.97 -1.60
CA GLU A 51 4.88 -8.73 -2.30
C GLU A 51 4.87 -7.42 -3.11
N MET A 52 5.79 -6.48 -2.86
CA MET A 52 5.84 -5.21 -3.59
C MET A 52 6.12 -5.39 -5.08
N ALA A 53 6.97 -6.36 -5.44
CA ALA A 53 7.30 -6.62 -6.83
C ALA A 53 6.06 -7.08 -7.62
N ASP A 54 5.22 -7.90 -7.00
CA ASP A 54 3.96 -8.36 -7.58
C ASP A 54 2.98 -7.19 -7.73
N ALA A 55 2.84 -6.34 -6.70
CA ALA A 55 1.99 -5.15 -6.78
C ALA A 55 2.45 -4.16 -7.87
N VAL A 56 3.76 -3.98 -8.07
CA VAL A 56 4.29 -3.16 -9.17
C VAL A 56 3.98 -3.80 -10.52
N ALA A 57 4.13 -5.12 -10.66
CA ALA A 57 3.77 -5.84 -11.89
C ALA A 57 2.27 -5.70 -12.23
N ASP A 58 1.41 -5.61 -11.21
CA ASP A 58 -0.03 -5.37 -11.33
C ASP A 58 -0.39 -3.88 -11.58
N GLY A 59 0.60 -2.99 -11.64
CA GLY A 59 0.43 -1.57 -11.97
C GLY A 59 0.36 -0.61 -10.80
N TYR A 60 0.58 -1.08 -9.55
CA TYR A 60 0.64 -0.24 -8.35
C TYR A 60 2.07 0.26 -8.11
N THR A 61 2.46 1.32 -8.83
CA THR A 61 3.85 1.80 -8.87
C THR A 61 4.18 2.85 -7.81
N SER A 62 3.36 3.00 -6.77
CA SER A 62 3.57 3.99 -5.71
C SER A 62 2.94 3.54 -4.39
N PHE A 63 3.72 3.61 -3.31
CA PHE A 63 3.35 3.11 -1.99
C PHE A 63 3.32 4.24 -0.97
N LYS A 64 2.44 4.12 0.04
CA LYS A 64 2.35 5.07 1.15
C LYS A 64 3.02 4.53 2.40
N LEU A 65 3.91 5.33 2.98
CA LEU A 65 4.61 5.07 4.23
C LEU A 65 4.23 6.12 5.27
N PHE A 66 4.26 5.73 6.55
CA PHE A 66 4.05 6.64 7.67
C PHE A 66 5.29 6.62 8.57
N MET A 67 5.91 7.79 8.74
CA MET A 67 7.05 7.98 9.63
C MET A 67 6.62 8.43 11.04
N ILE A 68 5.43 9.01 11.15
CA ILE A 68 4.85 9.46 12.42
C ILE A 68 3.69 8.54 12.82
N GLY A 69 3.47 8.36 14.12
CA GLY A 69 2.31 7.63 14.64
C GLY A 69 2.45 6.10 14.67
N MET A 70 3.51 5.53 14.09
CA MET A 70 3.89 4.13 14.30
C MET A 70 5.15 4.08 15.16
N ALA A 71 5.05 3.45 16.34
CA ALA A 71 6.12 3.38 17.34
C ALA A 71 7.37 2.58 16.91
N ARG A 72 7.55 2.29 15.62
CA ARG A 72 8.54 1.34 15.09
C ARG A 72 9.18 1.78 13.78
N PHE A 73 8.98 3.03 13.33
CA PHE A 73 9.66 3.50 12.11
C PHE A 73 11.18 3.40 12.26
N ASP A 74 11.73 3.89 13.38
CA ASP A 74 13.17 3.85 13.65
C ASP A 74 13.69 2.41 13.80
N GLU A 75 12.93 1.52 14.46
CA GLU A 75 13.30 0.11 14.61
C GLU A 75 13.35 -0.64 13.27
N LEU A 76 12.44 -0.29 12.37
CA LEU A 76 12.26 -0.94 11.07
C LEU A 76 12.89 -0.14 9.92
N ALA A 77 13.65 0.91 10.24
CA ALA A 77 14.27 1.79 9.24
C ALA A 77 15.08 1.02 8.19
N PRO A 78 15.89 -0.01 8.54
CA PRO A 78 16.61 -0.81 7.54
C PRO A 78 15.69 -1.53 6.55
N GLN A 79 14.51 -1.99 7.00
CA GLN A 79 13.51 -2.64 6.16
C GLN A 79 12.78 -1.62 5.30
N TYR A 80 12.46 -0.45 5.84
CA TYR A 80 11.91 0.66 5.07
C TYR A 80 12.86 1.15 3.97
N LEU A 81 14.18 1.14 4.20
CA LEU A 81 15.14 1.46 3.14
C LEU A 81 15.08 0.48 1.97
N LYS A 82 14.78 -0.80 2.21
CA LYS A 82 14.58 -1.78 1.13
C LYS A 82 13.31 -1.50 0.32
N VAL A 83 12.27 -0.96 0.95
CA VAL A 83 11.06 -0.49 0.26
C VAL A 83 11.37 0.73 -0.60
N ILE A 84 12.19 1.67 -0.11
CA ILE A 84 12.50 2.94 -0.78
C ILE A 84 13.48 2.75 -1.95
N ALA A 85 14.32 1.72 -1.92
CA ALA A 85 15.38 1.48 -2.91
C ALA A 85 14.93 0.64 -4.13
N GLN A 86 13.67 0.20 -4.18
CA GLN A 86 13.08 -0.52 -5.31
C GLN A 86 12.32 0.43 -6.23
#